data_AF-A0A1F4TSD0-F1
#
_entry.id   AF-A0A1F4TSD0-F1
#
_cell.length_a   1.000
_cell.length_b   1.000
_cell.length_c   1.000
_cell.angle_alpha   90.00
_cell.angle_beta   90.00
_cell.angle_gamma   90.00
#
_symmetry.space_group_name_H-M   'P 1'
#
loop_
_entity.id
_entity.type
_entity.pdbx_description
1 polymer ?
#
loop_
_entity_poly.entity_id
_entity_poly.type
_entity_poly.pdbx_seq_one_letter_code
_entity_poly.pdbx_strand_id
1 'polypeptide(L)'
;MTKNIKYLFLLLALGCLFFCLFSGCASNSSTPDVSNEGVIKGPNRGEGGNDDDQTFRSLAVAKNDPKLVYVGTEGNGIFKSTDEGVSWQWVRTGLYYDTHNLAYPEIYDISLDPLNDQIVYAAATSGPDNGDSTKTTGGLYKTSDGGARWERIFLGAGNSAFHSVATDPQISAKIFTSNGAGFSTRGGG
;
A
#
# COMPACT_ATOMS: atom_id res chain seq x y z
N MET A 1 -78.83 -14.17 -25.74
CA MET A 1 -78.94 -14.61 -24.32
C MET A 1 -77.60 -14.37 -23.63
N THR A 2 -77.39 -13.21 -23.04
CA THR A 2 -76.12 -12.86 -22.36
C THR A 2 -76.41 -11.83 -21.26
N LYS A 3 -76.96 -12.30 -20.14
CA LYS A 3 -76.99 -11.58 -18.86
C LYS A 3 -76.59 -12.61 -17.82
N ASN A 4 -75.36 -12.53 -17.29
CA ASN A 4 -74.91 -13.06 -15.98
C ASN A 4 -73.37 -13.13 -15.82
N ILE A 5 -72.62 -12.14 -16.34
CA ILE A 5 -71.17 -12.02 -16.06
C ILE A 5 -70.90 -11.03 -14.91
N LYS A 6 -71.91 -10.29 -14.42
CA LYS A 6 -71.72 -9.27 -13.38
C LYS A 6 -71.54 -9.80 -11.95
N TYR A 7 -71.84 -11.07 -11.68
CA TYR A 7 -71.70 -11.64 -10.33
C TYR A 7 -70.41 -12.45 -10.11
N LEU A 8 -69.65 -12.74 -11.17
CA LEU A 8 -68.40 -13.49 -11.04
C LEU A 8 -67.24 -12.64 -10.48
N PHE A 9 -67.37 -11.31 -10.52
CA PHE A 9 -66.36 -10.40 -9.97
C PHE A 9 -66.56 -10.04 -8.49
N LEU A 10 -67.67 -10.42 -7.86
CA LEU A 10 -67.94 -10.07 -6.46
C LEU A 10 -67.40 -11.08 -5.44
N LEU A 11 -66.91 -12.25 -5.87
CA LEU A 11 -66.44 -13.31 -4.97
C LEU A 11 -64.90 -13.37 -4.79
N LEU A 12 -64.13 -12.50 -5.44
CA LEU A 12 -62.67 -12.42 -5.25
C LEU A 12 -62.22 -11.27 -4.32
N ALA A 13 -63.15 -10.45 -3.81
CA ALA A 13 -62.84 -9.32 -2.92
C ALA A 13 -62.88 -9.66 -1.41
N LEU A 14 -63.07 -10.93 -1.04
CA LEU A 14 -63.08 -11.38 0.37
C LEU A 14 -61.85 -12.19 0.78
N GLY A 15 -60.85 -12.33 -0.10
CA GLY A 15 -59.64 -13.12 0.16
C GLY A 15 -58.38 -12.35 0.57
N CYS A 16 -58.38 -11.01 0.53
CA CYS A 16 -57.15 -10.21 0.75
C CYS A 16 -57.13 -9.41 2.06
N LEU A 17 -58.08 -9.61 2.97
CA LEU A 17 -58.16 -8.86 4.23
C LEU A 17 -57.61 -9.60 5.46
N PHE A 18 -56.85 -10.69 5.30
CA PHE A 18 -56.35 -11.48 6.43
C PHE A 18 -54.83 -11.73 6.47
N PHE A 19 -54.00 -10.91 5.81
CA PHE A 19 -52.54 -11.04 5.96
C PHE A 19 -51.82 -9.69 5.84
N CYS A 20 -52.17 -8.74 6.73
CA CYS A 20 -51.41 -7.50 6.92
C CYS A 20 -51.28 -7.16 8.41
N LEU A 21 -50.88 -8.15 9.21
CA LEU A 21 -50.25 -7.94 10.52
C LEU A 21 -48.94 -8.73 10.47
N PHE A 22 -47.81 -8.06 10.75
CA PHE A 22 -46.43 -8.51 10.56
C PHE A 22 -45.82 -8.32 9.16
N SER A 23 -45.84 -7.10 8.65
CA SER A 23 -44.58 -6.56 8.14
C SER A 23 -44.29 -5.31 8.93
N GLY A 24 -43.45 -5.48 9.96
CA GLY A 24 -42.72 -4.35 10.51
C GLY A 24 -42.06 -3.67 9.32
N CYS A 25 -42.45 -2.43 9.05
CA CYS A 25 -41.66 -1.56 8.20
C CYS A 25 -40.36 -1.34 8.97
N ALA A 26 -39.42 -2.28 8.84
CA ALA A 26 -38.04 -2.03 9.15
C ALA A 26 -37.63 -0.93 8.18
N SER A 27 -37.55 0.30 8.69
CA SER A 27 -36.80 1.33 8.01
C SER A 27 -35.37 0.80 7.91
N ASN A 28 -35.03 0.17 6.79
CA ASN A 28 -33.65 0.02 6.36
C ASN A 28 -33.15 1.43 6.02
N SER A 29 -32.91 2.21 7.07
CA SER A 29 -31.97 3.31 7.04
C SER A 29 -30.58 2.68 7.12
N SER A 30 -30.19 1.94 6.08
CA SER A 30 -28.78 1.78 5.79
C SER A 30 -28.32 3.11 5.25
N THR A 31 -28.02 4.05 6.15
CA THR A 31 -27.06 5.10 5.81
C THR A 31 -25.85 4.35 5.27
N PRO A 32 -25.37 4.64 4.04
CA PRO A 32 -24.14 4.03 3.57
C PRO A 32 -23.08 4.29 4.64
N ASP A 33 -22.44 3.23 5.09
CA ASP A 33 -21.33 3.31 6.04
C ASP A 33 -20.16 4.00 5.33
N VAL A 34 -20.17 5.32 5.37
CA VAL A 34 -19.13 6.20 4.83
C VAL A 34 -17.85 6.16 5.66
N SER A 35 -17.76 5.34 6.71
CA SER A 35 -16.62 5.37 7.63
C SER A 35 -15.29 5.04 6.98
N ASN A 36 -15.29 4.37 5.82
CA ASN A 36 -14.06 3.95 5.13
C ASN A 36 -14.08 4.20 3.61
N GLU A 37 -15.02 4.99 3.08
CA GLU A 37 -15.00 5.32 1.66
C GLU A 37 -13.72 6.09 1.31
N GLY A 38 -12.96 5.59 0.33
CA GLY A 38 -11.68 6.17 -0.10
C GLY A 38 -10.48 5.81 0.77
N VAL A 39 -10.61 4.95 1.79
CA VAL A 39 -9.48 4.45 2.59
C VAL A 39 -8.86 3.21 1.93
N ILE A 40 -7.62 3.33 1.47
CA ILE A 40 -6.84 2.20 0.95
C ILE A 40 -6.43 1.28 2.10
N LYS A 41 -6.74 -0.01 1.98
CA LYS A 41 -6.30 -1.01 2.95
C LYS A 41 -4.85 -1.41 2.67
N GLY A 42 -4.02 -1.40 3.71
CA GLY A 42 -2.65 -1.90 3.63
C GLY A 42 -2.59 -3.42 3.45
N PRO A 43 -1.40 -3.97 3.18
CA PRO A 43 -1.21 -5.42 3.06
C PRO A 43 -1.66 -6.16 4.33
N ASN A 44 -2.26 -7.34 4.17
CA ASN A 44 -2.64 -8.18 5.30
C ASN A 44 -1.40 -8.78 5.97
N ARG A 45 -1.43 -8.96 7.30
CA ARG A 45 -0.35 -9.60 8.10
C ARG A 45 0.05 -11.01 7.61
N GLY A 46 -0.78 -11.66 6.78
CA GLY A 46 -0.53 -12.98 6.19
C GLY A 46 -0.20 -12.99 4.69
N GLU A 47 -0.16 -11.83 4.02
CA GLU A 47 0.28 -11.76 2.62
C GLU A 47 1.81 -11.89 2.53
N GLY A 48 2.27 -13.15 2.63
CA GLY A 48 3.61 -13.62 2.28
C GLY A 48 4.63 -13.82 3.41
N GLY A 49 4.19 -14.31 4.57
CA GLY A 49 5.06 -14.90 5.58
C GLY A 49 4.45 -14.90 6.99
N ASN A 50 4.92 -15.82 7.85
CA ASN A 50 4.45 -16.03 9.23
C ASN A 50 4.94 -14.97 10.25
N ASP A 51 5.23 -13.74 9.81
CA ASP A 51 5.80 -12.73 10.71
C ASP A 51 4.68 -11.86 11.28
N ASP A 52 4.22 -12.27 12.47
CA ASP A 52 3.23 -11.59 13.26
C ASP A 52 3.68 -10.20 13.76
N ASP A 53 4.70 -9.51 13.25
CA ASP A 53 5.08 -8.16 13.69
C ASP A 53 5.43 -7.23 12.51
N GLN A 54 4.62 -7.23 11.45
CA GLN A 54 4.77 -6.26 10.36
C GLN A 54 4.24 -4.87 10.75
N THR A 55 5.15 -3.98 11.12
CA THR A 55 4.89 -2.53 11.15
C THR A 55 5.09 -1.92 9.76
N PHE A 56 4.09 -1.19 9.29
CA PHE A 56 4.20 -0.37 8.07
C PHE A 56 4.74 1.01 8.45
N ARG A 57 5.80 1.44 7.77
CA ARG A 57 6.56 2.66 8.12
C ARG A 57 6.46 3.76 7.08
N SER A 58 6.26 3.41 5.81
CA SER A 58 6.17 4.38 4.71
C SER A 58 5.10 3.97 3.71
N LEU A 59 4.51 4.97 3.06
CA LEU A 59 3.52 4.84 2.00
C LEU A 59 3.87 5.84 0.89
N ALA A 60 3.93 5.36 -0.34
CA ALA A 60 4.17 6.20 -1.51
C ALA A 60 3.20 5.85 -2.64
N VAL A 61 2.66 6.87 -3.29
CA VAL A 61 1.72 6.74 -4.40
C VAL A 61 2.34 7.37 -5.64
N ALA A 62 2.23 6.70 -6.79
CA ALA A 62 2.78 7.22 -8.03
C ALA A 62 1.99 8.42 -8.55
N LYS A 63 2.70 9.40 -9.12
CA LYS A 63 2.08 10.64 -9.59
C LYS A 63 1.28 10.42 -10.88
N ASN A 64 1.78 9.58 -11.79
CA ASN A 64 1.19 9.39 -13.11
C ASN A 64 0.19 8.23 -13.14
N ASP A 65 0.33 7.27 -12.22
CA ASP A 65 -0.64 6.19 -11.98
C ASP A 65 -0.98 6.06 -10.48
N PRO A 66 -2.03 6.74 -9.97
CA PRO A 66 -2.41 6.67 -8.57
C PRO A 66 -2.80 5.28 -8.06
N LYS A 67 -2.99 4.29 -8.95
CA LYS A 67 -3.21 2.89 -8.57
C LYS A 67 -1.95 2.19 -8.12
N LEU A 68 -0.80 2.72 -8.53
CA LEU A 68 0.51 2.22 -8.15
C LEU A 68 0.90 2.77 -6.78
N VAL A 69 0.93 1.88 -5.81
CA VAL A 69 1.19 2.21 -4.40
C VAL A 69 2.30 1.31 -3.87
N TYR A 70 3.20 1.88 -3.08
CA TYR A 70 4.27 1.17 -2.39
C TYR A 70 4.16 1.38 -0.88
N VAL A 71 4.44 0.33 -0.12
CA VAL A 71 4.49 0.36 1.34
C VAL A 71 5.81 -0.22 1.83
N GLY A 72 6.51 0.53 2.67
CA GLY A 72 7.73 0.08 3.33
C GLY A 72 7.45 -0.48 4.73
N THR A 73 8.24 -1.48 5.12
CA THR A 73 8.04 -2.22 6.38
C THR A 73 9.25 -2.16 7.30
N GLU A 74 9.02 -2.50 8.56
CA GLU A 74 10.05 -2.77 9.56
C GLU A 74 10.61 -4.20 9.39
N GLY A 75 11.59 -4.37 8.50
CA GLY A 75 12.40 -5.61 8.43
C GLY A 75 11.95 -6.64 7.40
N ASN A 76 10.95 -6.31 6.57
CA ASN A 76 10.41 -7.23 5.58
C ASN A 76 10.53 -6.71 4.13
N GLY A 77 11.08 -5.50 3.96
CA GLY A 77 11.26 -4.83 2.67
C GLY A 77 10.01 -4.05 2.24
N ILE A 78 9.68 -4.13 0.95
CA ILE A 78 8.65 -3.29 0.31
C ILE A 78 7.55 -4.17 -0.29
N PHE A 79 6.31 -3.72 -0.08
CA PHE A 79 5.12 -4.18 -0.80
C PHE A 79 4.73 -3.19 -1.89
N LYS A 80 4.14 -3.71 -2.96
CA LYS A 80 3.59 -2.96 -4.08
C LYS A 80 2.16 -3.40 -4.35
N SER A 81 1.29 -2.45 -4.64
CA SER A 81 -0.02 -2.65 -5.26
C SER A 81 -0.06 -1.92 -6.60
N THR A 82 -0.83 -2.47 -7.53
CA THR A 82 -1.14 -1.85 -8.84
C THR A 82 -2.65 -1.67 -9.04
N ASP A 83 -3.42 -1.83 -7.97
CA ASP A 83 -4.88 -1.89 -7.98
C ASP A 83 -5.47 -1.12 -6.80
N GLU A 84 -4.87 0.04 -6.46
CA GLU A 84 -5.36 0.93 -5.39
C GLU A 84 -5.38 0.27 -4.00
N GLY A 85 -4.46 -0.67 -3.76
CA GLY A 85 -4.32 -1.43 -2.52
C GLY A 85 -5.38 -2.50 -2.30
N VAL A 86 -6.06 -2.95 -3.37
CA VAL A 86 -6.93 -4.13 -3.31
C VAL A 86 -6.09 -5.41 -3.10
N SER A 87 -4.91 -5.50 -3.72
CA SER A 87 -3.96 -6.58 -3.53
C SER A 87 -2.52 -6.08 -3.45
N TRP A 88 -1.67 -6.82 -2.74
CA TRP A 88 -0.27 -6.46 -2.51
C TRP A 88 0.68 -7.62 -2.85
N GLN A 89 1.87 -7.26 -3.32
CA GLN A 89 2.95 -8.21 -3.62
C GLN A 89 4.29 -7.71 -3.10
N TRP A 90 5.16 -8.64 -2.72
CA TRP A 90 6.53 -8.34 -2.32
C TRP A 90 7.38 -7.90 -3.52
N VAL A 91 8.08 -6.77 -3.36
CA VAL A 91 9.03 -6.24 -4.34
C VAL A 91 10.36 -5.99 -3.65
N ARG A 92 11.02 -7.07 -3.23
CA ARG A 92 12.21 -7.02 -2.35
C ARG A 92 13.48 -7.64 -2.92
N THR A 93 13.44 -8.09 -4.16
CA THR A 93 14.62 -8.64 -4.85
C THR A 93 15.73 -7.58 -4.91
N GLY A 94 16.87 -7.86 -4.27
CA GLY A 94 18.01 -6.92 -4.22
C GLY A 94 17.93 -5.87 -3.10
N LEU A 95 16.86 -5.85 -2.30
CA LEU A 95 16.77 -5.08 -1.05
C LEU A 95 17.37 -5.89 0.10
N TYR A 96 18.67 -6.16 0.07
CA TYR A 96 19.37 -6.86 1.14
C TYR A 96 20.36 -5.91 1.80
N TYR A 97 20.35 -5.86 3.14
CA TYR A 97 21.35 -5.08 3.88
C TYR A 97 22.62 -5.89 4.13
N ASP A 98 22.48 -7.20 4.35
CA ASP A 98 23.61 -8.10 4.53
C ASP A 98 24.21 -8.58 3.20
N THR A 99 25.44 -9.09 3.26
CA THR A 99 26.17 -9.60 2.10
C THR A 99 25.77 -11.02 1.67
N HIS A 100 24.94 -11.70 2.47
CA HIS A 100 24.51 -13.08 2.23
C HIS A 100 23.11 -13.16 1.60
N ASN A 101 22.44 -12.02 1.42
CA ASN A 101 21.07 -11.87 0.94
C ASN A 101 20.05 -12.63 1.81
N LEU A 102 20.25 -12.64 3.12
CA LEU A 102 19.40 -13.41 4.06
C LEU A 102 18.42 -12.53 4.84
N ALA A 103 18.66 -11.22 4.92
CA ALA A 103 17.84 -10.30 5.68
C ALA A 103 17.45 -9.03 4.88
N TYR A 104 16.24 -8.57 5.12
CA TYR A 104 15.65 -7.40 4.47
C TYR A 104 15.75 -6.16 5.38
N PRO A 105 16.01 -4.98 4.83
CA PRO A 105 16.16 -3.76 5.61
C PRO A 105 14.81 -3.25 6.12
N GLU A 106 14.86 -2.39 7.12
CA GLU A 106 13.73 -1.52 7.45
C GLU A 106 13.66 -0.36 6.44
N ILE A 107 12.45 -0.09 5.94
CA ILE A 107 12.21 0.94 4.93
C ILE A 107 11.55 2.14 5.58
N TYR A 108 12.33 3.21 5.75
CA TYR A 108 11.89 4.43 6.42
C TYR A 108 11.13 5.37 5.49
N ASP A 109 11.52 5.42 4.23
CA ASP A 109 10.88 6.30 3.25
C ASP A 109 10.99 5.74 1.84
N ILE A 110 9.97 6.03 1.03
CA ILE A 110 9.89 5.61 -0.37
C ILE A 110 9.49 6.83 -1.19
N SER A 111 10.22 7.10 -2.27
CA SER A 111 9.89 8.19 -3.19
C SER A 111 10.00 7.74 -4.63
N LEU A 112 8.98 8.04 -5.42
CA LEU A 112 8.92 7.73 -6.84
C LEU A 112 9.38 8.94 -7.64
N ASP A 113 10.04 8.69 -8.77
CA ASP A 113 10.35 9.74 -9.73
C ASP A 113 9.03 10.21 -10.38
N PRO A 114 8.66 11.49 -10.24
CA PRO A 114 7.39 12.01 -10.75
C PRO A 114 7.33 12.09 -12.27
N LEU A 115 8.45 11.91 -12.97
CA LEU A 115 8.53 11.88 -14.43
C LEU A 115 8.58 10.44 -14.97
N ASN A 116 8.84 9.44 -14.12
CA ASN A 116 8.87 8.04 -14.50
C ASN A 116 8.59 7.14 -13.29
N ASP A 117 7.35 6.67 -13.17
CA ASP A 117 6.89 5.84 -12.05
C ASP A 117 7.58 4.45 -11.96
N GLN A 118 8.40 4.05 -12.94
CA GLN A 118 9.27 2.87 -12.86
C GLN A 118 10.53 3.10 -12.02
N ILE A 119 10.92 4.36 -11.82
CA ILE A 119 12.06 4.74 -11.00
C ILE A 119 11.57 5.02 -9.59
N VAL A 120 12.00 4.17 -8.64
CA VAL A 120 11.64 4.31 -7.23
C VAL A 120 12.88 4.25 -6.38
N TYR A 121 12.91 5.07 -5.33
CA TYR A 121 13.97 5.16 -4.35
C TYR A 121 13.45 4.74 -2.99
N ALA A 122 14.28 4.03 -2.22
CA ALA A 122 13.95 3.63 -0.86
C ALA A 122 15.11 4.00 0.08
N ALA A 123 14.79 4.78 1.12
CA ALA A 123 15.68 5.07 2.22
C ALA A 123 15.54 3.97 3.26
N ALA A 124 16.64 3.29 3.55
CA ALA A 124 16.62 2.08 4.35
C ALA A 124 17.71 2.05 5.41
N THR A 125 17.44 1.32 6.49
CA THR A 125 18.41 0.96 7.53
C THR A 125 18.52 -0.56 7.64
N SER A 126 19.50 -1.07 8.41
CA SER A 126 19.53 -2.49 8.78
C SER A 126 18.18 -2.93 9.36
N GLY A 127 17.91 -4.24 9.35
CA GLY A 127 16.79 -4.81 10.10
C GLY A 127 16.82 -4.43 11.59
N PRO A 128 15.78 -4.81 12.38
CA PRO A 128 15.61 -4.39 13.78
C PRO A 128 16.94 -4.42 14.53
N ASP A 129 17.36 -3.22 14.93
CA ASP A 129 18.63 -3.01 15.60
C ASP A 129 18.62 -3.78 16.92
N ASN A 130 19.19 -4.98 16.92
CA ASN A 130 19.43 -5.77 18.13
C ASN A 130 20.58 -5.18 18.98
N GLY A 131 20.91 -3.90 18.79
CA GLY A 131 22.07 -3.24 19.40
C GLY A 131 23.42 -3.63 18.81
N ASP A 132 23.46 -4.38 17.70
CA ASP A 132 24.70 -4.81 17.04
C ASP A 132 25.12 -3.82 15.95
N SER A 133 25.97 -2.85 16.35
CA SER A 133 26.52 -1.81 15.48
C SER A 133 27.44 -2.35 14.36
N THR A 134 27.78 -3.64 14.35
CA THR A 134 28.53 -4.26 13.25
C THR A 134 27.62 -4.66 12.08
N LYS A 135 26.29 -4.67 12.28
CA LYS A 135 25.28 -5.06 11.29
C LYS A 135 24.55 -3.88 10.66
N THR A 136 24.82 -2.65 11.11
CA THR A 136 24.20 -1.44 10.56
C THR A 136 24.67 -1.25 9.13
N THR A 137 23.90 -1.73 8.16
CA THR A 137 24.24 -1.63 6.74
C THR A 137 23.01 -1.23 5.95
N GLY A 138 22.38 -0.15 6.42
CA GLY A 138 21.38 0.59 5.67
C GLY A 138 21.87 1.06 4.31
N GLY A 139 21.00 1.77 3.60
CA GLY A 139 21.40 2.36 2.33
C GLY A 139 20.25 3.02 1.62
N LEU A 140 20.62 3.76 0.58
CA LEU A 140 19.70 4.21 -0.41
C LEU A 140 19.64 3.18 -1.54
N TYR A 141 18.45 2.68 -1.79
CA TYR A 141 18.17 1.72 -2.85
C TYR A 141 17.40 2.40 -3.97
N LYS A 142 17.58 1.90 -5.19
CA LYS A 142 16.87 2.34 -6.39
C LYS A 142 16.40 1.12 -7.18
N THR A 143 15.22 1.22 -7.77
CA THR A 143 14.78 0.39 -8.89
C THR A 143 14.53 1.29 -10.11
N SER A 144 14.66 0.73 -11.31
CA SER A 144 14.28 1.36 -12.58
C SER A 144 13.26 0.53 -13.37
N ASP A 145 12.73 -0.52 -12.75
CA ASP A 145 11.80 -1.49 -13.33
C ASP A 145 10.55 -1.69 -12.45
N GLY A 146 10.20 -0.65 -11.67
CA GLY A 146 9.00 -0.66 -10.84
C GLY A 146 9.07 -1.68 -9.69
N GLY A 147 10.27 -2.03 -9.22
CA GLY A 147 10.49 -2.90 -8.07
C GLY A 147 10.69 -4.38 -8.41
N ALA A 148 10.86 -4.74 -9.69
CA ALA A 148 11.25 -6.10 -10.05
C ALA A 148 12.66 -6.43 -9.54
N ARG A 149 13.57 -5.45 -9.57
CA ARG A 149 14.88 -5.52 -8.92
C ARG A 149 15.28 -4.17 -8.32
N TRP A 150 15.90 -4.23 -7.15
CA TRP A 150 16.50 -3.10 -6.48
C TRP A 150 18.03 -3.20 -6.47
N GLU A 151 18.65 -2.04 -6.47
CA GLU A 151 20.09 -1.86 -6.41
C GLU A 151 20.42 -0.89 -5.29
N ARG A 152 21.37 -1.24 -4.43
CA ARG A 152 21.91 -0.32 -3.43
C ARG A 152 22.81 0.69 -4.13
N ILE A 153 22.34 1.93 -4.27
CA ILE A 153 23.07 2.98 -4.96
C ILE A 153 23.96 3.78 -4.02
N PHE A 154 23.71 3.77 -2.71
CA PHE A 154 24.52 4.50 -1.74
C PHE A 154 24.48 3.83 -0.36
N LEU A 155 25.65 3.58 0.23
CA LEU A 155 25.79 3.00 1.58
C LEU A 155 25.82 4.08 2.69
N GLY A 156 26.14 5.33 2.33
CA GLY A 156 26.44 6.38 3.32
C GLY A 156 27.84 6.27 3.92
N ALA A 157 28.34 7.36 4.48
CA ALA A 157 29.58 7.33 5.26
C ALA A 157 29.30 6.69 6.62
N GLY A 158 30.20 5.83 7.09
CA GLY A 158 30.13 5.25 8.43
C GLY A 158 28.89 4.40 8.70
N ASN A 159 28.37 3.68 7.68
CA ASN A 159 27.27 2.73 7.87
C ASN A 159 25.97 3.37 8.40
N SER A 160 25.70 4.61 7.99
CA SER A 160 24.58 5.40 8.50
C SER A 160 23.23 4.96 7.92
N ALA A 161 22.21 4.91 8.78
CA ALA A 161 20.82 4.74 8.41
C ALA A 161 20.32 5.90 7.52
N PHE A 162 19.58 5.59 6.47
CA PHE A 162 18.86 6.57 5.65
C PHE A 162 17.41 6.64 6.10
N HIS A 163 16.96 7.85 6.41
CA HIS A 163 15.65 8.06 7.03
C HIS A 163 14.64 8.71 6.08
N SER A 164 15.09 9.46 5.08
CA SER A 164 14.18 10.11 4.13
C SER A 164 14.80 10.24 2.75
N VAL A 165 13.96 10.19 1.73
CA VAL A 165 14.30 10.47 0.34
C VAL A 165 13.18 11.28 -0.32
N ALA A 166 13.55 12.32 -1.06
CA ALA A 166 12.64 13.11 -1.87
C ALA A 166 13.18 13.24 -3.31
N THR A 167 12.29 13.16 -4.29
CA THR A 167 12.59 13.31 -5.71
C THR A 167 12.36 14.74 -6.19
N ASP A 168 13.17 15.20 -7.14
CA ASP A 168 12.98 16.49 -7.81
C ASP A 168 11.80 16.39 -8.79
N PRO A 169 10.81 17.31 -8.73
CA PRO A 169 9.61 17.24 -9.56
C PRO A 169 9.83 17.53 -11.05
N GLN A 170 10.98 18.08 -11.42
CA GLN A 170 11.28 18.54 -12.77
C GLN A 170 12.51 17.85 -13.38
N ILE A 171 13.37 17.27 -12.56
CA ILE A 171 14.59 16.60 -13.01
C ILE A 171 14.56 15.14 -12.57
N SER A 172 14.34 14.25 -13.54
CA SER A 172 14.36 12.81 -13.30
C SER A 172 15.69 12.37 -12.70
N ALA A 173 15.62 11.40 -11.80
CA ALA A 173 16.74 10.84 -11.05
C ALA A 173 17.55 11.81 -10.18
N LYS A 174 17.10 13.06 -10.01
CA LYS A 174 17.64 13.97 -9.00
C LYS A 174 16.86 13.82 -7.71
N ILE A 175 17.60 13.63 -6.62
CA ILE A 175 17.05 13.32 -5.30
C ILE A 175 17.77 14.07 -4.18
N PHE A 176 17.07 14.19 -3.07
CA PHE A 176 17.54 14.69 -1.79
C PHE A 176 17.32 13.58 -0.76
N THR A 177 18.29 13.34 0.12
CA THR A 177 18.16 12.31 1.15
C THR A 177 18.83 12.74 2.43
N SER A 178 18.37 12.20 3.56
CA SER A 178 19.02 12.36 4.86
C SER A 178 19.54 11.01 5.37
N ASN A 179 20.70 11.06 6.01
CA ASN A 179 21.25 9.95 6.77
C ASN A 179 21.63 10.42 8.19
N GLY A 180 21.98 9.47 9.04
CA GLY A 180 22.43 9.76 10.41
C GLY A 180 23.61 10.74 10.54
N ALA A 181 24.31 11.04 9.44
CA ALA A 181 25.44 11.97 9.37
C ALA A 181 25.12 13.32 8.70
N GLY A 182 23.89 13.55 8.19
CA GLY A 182 23.47 14.80 7.53
C GLY A 182 22.59 14.59 6.30
N PHE A 183 22.46 15.62 5.44
CA PHE A 183 21.72 15.53 4.18
C PHE A 183 22.69 15.43 2.99
N SER A 184 22.28 14.74 1.91
CA SER A 184 23.01 14.69 0.65
C SER A 184 22.08 14.91 -0.54
N THR A 185 22.65 15.46 -1.62
CA THR A 185 21.98 15.58 -2.92
C THR A 185 22.67 14.65 -3.90
N ARG A 186 21.89 14.01 -4.78
CA ARG A 186 22.44 13.21 -5.88
C ARG A 186 21.59 13.47 -7.12
N GLY A 187 22.23 13.89 -8.22
CA GLY A 187 21.56 14.18 -9.48
C GLY A 187 22.37 13.68 -10.67
N GLY A 188 21.66 13.19 -11.68
CA GLY A 188 22.24 12.70 -12.93
C GLY A 188 22.92 13.83 -13.73
N GLY A 189 24.18 13.58 -14.05
CA GLY A 189 25.13 14.48 -14.73
C GLY A 189 26.55 14.11 -14.33
#